data_AF-A0A318Y892-F1
#
_entry.id   AF-A0A318Y892-F1
#
_cell.length_a   1.000
_cell.length_b   1.000
_cell.length_c   1.000
_cell.angle_alpha   90.00
_cell.angle_beta   90.00
_cell.angle_gamma   90.00
#
_symmetry.space_group_name_H-M   'P 1'
#
loop_
_entity.id
_entity.type
_entity.pdbx_description
1 polymer ?
#
loop_
_entity_poly.entity_id
_entity_poly.type
_entity_poly.pdbx_seq_one_letter_code
_entity_poly.pdbx_strand_id
1 'polypeptide(L)'
;MQNKIPHTQEPAKPPLPPPPPPEPFLTRKPPPTPLLPLTRDNKPLHPPPTFPIYYFFYGTLTSPAQVARILDLPEEPRLRKAEVTGYAIAKWGDYPALIKGNEGQVVSGSAYLVKSEEEAQKLARYETNAYEVVDCLIFFKDGEQPDEASGKVFVYAGDAQALVERRFDRVLWGRQMGEGLR
;
A
#
# COMPACT_ATOMS: atom_id res chain seq x y z
N MET A 1 4.95 -54.95 7.88
CA MET A 1 5.82 -53.79 7.57
C MET A 1 5.01 -52.88 6.65
N GLN A 2 4.28 -51.91 7.22
CA GLN A 2 3.53 -50.91 6.44
C GLN A 2 4.27 -49.58 6.53
N ASN A 3 4.77 -49.12 5.38
CA ASN A 3 5.47 -47.85 5.22
C ASN A 3 4.47 -46.70 5.41
N LYS A 4 4.70 -45.85 6.42
CA LYS A 4 3.98 -44.59 6.62
C LYS A 4 4.61 -43.53 5.72
N ILE A 5 3.84 -43.06 4.74
CA ILE A 5 4.16 -41.88 3.92
C ILE A 5 4.02 -40.65 4.84
N PRO A 6 5.00 -39.74 4.91
CA PRO A 6 4.83 -38.50 5.66
C PRO A 6 3.89 -37.58 4.88
N HIS A 7 2.74 -37.26 5.48
CA HIS A 7 1.89 -36.17 5.02
C HIS A 7 2.66 -34.85 5.20
N THR A 8 3.18 -34.30 4.10
CA THR A 8 3.61 -32.91 4.03
C THR A 8 2.38 -32.04 4.27
N GLN A 9 2.27 -31.43 5.45
CA GLN A 9 1.33 -30.34 5.67
C GLN A 9 1.75 -29.17 4.79
N GLU A 10 0.94 -28.88 3.77
CA GLU A 10 1.01 -27.64 3.02
C GLU A 10 0.84 -26.46 4.01
N PRO A 11 1.75 -25.46 4.02
CA PRO A 11 1.63 -24.35 4.95
C PRO A 11 0.32 -23.61 4.69
N ALA A 12 -0.50 -23.47 5.74
CA ALA A 12 -1.77 -22.77 5.68
C ALA A 12 -1.57 -21.37 5.07
N LYS A 13 -2.30 -21.10 3.99
CA LYS A 13 -2.31 -19.79 3.32
C LYS A 13 -2.62 -18.71 4.36
N PRO A 14 -1.77 -17.67 4.53
CA PRO A 14 -1.99 -16.64 5.53
C PRO A 14 -3.36 -15.97 5.32
N PRO A 15 -4.08 -15.64 6.41
CA PRO A 15 -5.40 -15.04 6.32
C PRO A 15 -5.34 -13.71 5.58
N LEU A 16 -6.26 -13.52 4.63
CA LEU A 16 -6.43 -12.26 3.92
C LEU A 16 -6.76 -11.15 4.93
N PRO A 17 -6.28 -9.91 4.73
CA PRO A 17 -6.76 -8.78 5.51
C PRO A 17 -8.30 -8.71 5.35
N PRO A 18 -9.05 -8.40 6.42
CA PRO A 18 -10.49 -8.31 6.33
C PRO A 18 -10.85 -7.28 5.26
N PRO A 19 -11.75 -7.60 4.31
CA PRO A 19 -12.27 -6.58 3.41
C PRO A 19 -12.98 -5.51 4.25
N PRO A 20 -12.90 -4.22 3.86
CA PRO A 20 -13.61 -3.18 4.57
C PRO A 20 -15.12 -3.49 4.60
N PRO A 21 -15.83 -3.07 5.66
CA PRO A 21 -17.28 -3.21 5.71
C PRO A 21 -17.91 -2.49 4.51
N PRO A 22 -19.01 -3.03 3.94
CA PRO A 22 -19.71 -2.37 2.85
C PRO A 22 -20.17 -0.99 3.31
N GLU A 23 -19.82 0.06 2.54
CA GLU A 23 -20.12 1.45 2.89
C GLU A 23 -21.61 1.65 3.20
N PRO A 24 -21.98 2.16 4.38
CA PRO A 24 -23.26 2.80 4.58
C PRO A 24 -23.08 4.32 4.39
N PHE A 25 -23.52 4.78 3.23
CA PHE A 25 -24.03 6.14 2.95
C PHE A 25 -23.09 7.33 3.21
N LEU A 26 -22.53 7.86 2.12
CA LEU A 26 -22.18 9.28 2.01
C LEU A 26 -23.44 10.15 2.20
N THR A 27 -23.75 10.53 3.43
CA THR A 27 -24.69 11.63 3.71
C THR A 27 -24.27 12.44 4.92
N ARG A 28 -23.12 13.11 4.84
CA ARG A 28 -22.92 14.36 5.56
C ARG A 28 -22.45 15.41 4.58
N LYS A 29 -23.37 16.30 4.18
CA LYS A 29 -23.00 17.58 3.57
C LYS A 29 -22.10 18.32 4.57
N PRO A 30 -20.94 18.87 4.16
CA PRO A 30 -20.15 19.71 5.04
C PRO A 30 -20.98 20.96 5.45
N PRO A 31 -20.79 21.49 6.66
CA PRO A 31 -21.44 22.73 7.06
C PRO A 31 -20.97 23.89 6.16
N PRO A 32 -21.81 24.89 5.86
CA PRO A 32 -21.43 26.00 5.00
C PRO A 32 -20.45 26.90 5.74
N THR A 33 -19.16 26.78 5.45
CA THR A 33 -18.15 27.75 5.86
C THR A 33 -18.30 29.01 5.00
N PRO A 34 -18.38 30.23 5.58
CA PRO A 34 -18.48 31.46 4.79
C PRO A 34 -17.23 31.66 3.95
N LEU A 35 -17.44 31.93 2.66
CA LEU A 35 -16.40 32.14 1.66
C LEU A 35 -15.55 33.36 2.00
N LEU A 36 -14.28 33.14 2.35
CA LEU A 36 -13.26 34.18 2.23
C LEU A 36 -12.77 34.20 0.77
N PRO A 37 -12.60 35.37 0.14
CA PRO A 37 -12.12 35.45 -1.23
C PRO A 37 -10.62 35.14 -1.24
N LEU A 38 -10.27 33.87 -1.40
CA LEU A 38 -8.90 33.47 -1.68
C LEU A 38 -8.59 33.88 -3.12
N THR A 39 -7.67 34.83 -3.19
CA THR A 39 -6.99 35.33 -4.38
C THR A 39 -6.60 34.19 -5.32
N ARG A 40 -6.86 34.46 -6.60
CA ARG A 40 -6.46 33.68 -7.77
C ARG A 40 -4.97 33.35 -7.69
N ASP A 41 -4.63 32.08 -7.50
CA ASP A 41 -3.41 31.42 -8.01
C ASP A 41 -3.52 29.91 -7.71
N ASN A 42 -4.53 29.26 -8.31
CA ASN A 42 -4.74 27.82 -8.21
C ASN A 42 -3.80 27.10 -9.20
N LYS A 43 -2.49 27.24 -9.02
CA LYS A 43 -1.51 26.39 -9.71
C LYS A 43 -1.30 25.14 -8.85
N PRO A 44 -1.59 23.92 -9.35
CA PRO A 44 -1.16 22.71 -8.67
C PRO A 44 0.34 22.81 -8.39
N LEU A 45 0.74 22.69 -7.13
CA LEU A 45 2.14 22.78 -6.68
C LEU A 45 3.04 21.73 -7.36
N HIS A 46 2.44 20.71 -7.99
CA HIS A 46 3.12 19.68 -8.77
C HIS A 46 2.33 19.41 -10.06
N PRO A 47 2.99 19.25 -11.23
CA PRO A 47 2.32 18.77 -12.43
C PRO A 47 1.71 17.38 -12.15
N PRO A 48 0.58 17.04 -12.79
CA PRO A 48 -0.03 15.73 -12.63
C PRO A 48 0.99 14.64 -13.02
N PRO A 49 1.01 13.50 -12.30
CA PRO A 49 1.91 12.41 -12.61
C PRO A 49 1.73 11.95 -14.07
N THR A 50 2.84 11.81 -14.79
CA THR A 50 2.84 11.26 -16.15
C THR A 50 2.94 9.74 -16.08
N PHE A 51 1.88 9.04 -16.48
CA PHE A 51 1.87 7.58 -16.56
C PHE A 51 2.57 7.08 -17.83
N PRO A 52 3.18 5.87 -17.81
CA PRO A 52 3.15 4.90 -16.72
C PRO A 52 4.21 5.15 -15.62
N ILE A 53 3.93 4.70 -14.39
CA ILE A 53 4.82 4.87 -13.21
C ILE A 53 4.95 3.53 -12.48
N TYR A 54 6.16 3.19 -12.05
CA TYR A 54 6.35 2.00 -11.21
C TYR A 54 5.86 2.26 -9.78
N TYR A 55 5.06 1.33 -9.26
CA TYR A 55 4.69 1.27 -7.85
C TYR A 55 5.35 0.05 -7.21
N PHE A 56 6.06 0.27 -6.10
CA PHE A 56 6.60 -0.79 -5.27
C PHE A 56 5.56 -1.29 -4.28
N PHE A 57 5.41 -2.60 -4.23
CA PHE A 57 4.51 -3.34 -3.38
C PHE A 57 5.29 -4.24 -2.44
N TYR A 58 4.82 -4.34 -1.20
CA TYR A 58 5.31 -5.24 -0.17
C TYR A 58 4.14 -5.98 0.46
N GLY A 59 4.42 -6.99 1.29
CA GLY A 59 3.37 -7.74 1.98
C GLY A 59 2.40 -8.43 1.02
N THR A 60 1.10 -8.22 1.20
CA THR A 60 0.04 -8.91 0.43
C THR A 60 -0.11 -8.40 -1.01
N LEU A 61 0.33 -7.16 -1.29
CA LEU A 61 0.30 -6.59 -2.64
C LEU A 61 1.36 -7.19 -3.59
N THR A 62 2.23 -8.09 -3.11
CA THR A 62 3.17 -8.81 -3.99
C THR A 62 2.55 -9.97 -4.75
N SER A 63 1.25 -10.23 -4.56
CA SER A 63 0.50 -11.29 -5.26
C SER A 63 -0.16 -10.75 -6.54
N PRO A 64 0.18 -11.27 -7.75
CA PRO A 64 -0.45 -10.86 -9.00
C PRO A 64 -1.98 -10.96 -8.97
N ALA A 65 -2.52 -12.05 -8.41
CA ALA A 65 -3.96 -12.24 -8.26
C ALA A 65 -4.62 -11.13 -7.42
N GLN A 66 -3.94 -10.66 -6.37
CA GLN A 66 -4.45 -9.59 -5.52
C GLN A 66 -4.45 -8.25 -6.26
N VAL A 67 -3.37 -7.95 -7.00
CA VAL A 67 -3.28 -6.73 -7.82
C VAL A 67 -4.34 -6.73 -8.92
N ALA A 68 -4.55 -7.86 -9.60
CA ALA A 68 -5.60 -8.01 -10.60
C ALA A 68 -6.99 -7.70 -10.01
N ARG A 69 -7.29 -8.22 -8.82
CA ARG A 69 -8.55 -7.96 -8.12
C ARG A 69 -8.73 -6.50 -7.73
N ILE A 70 -7.68 -5.82 -7.27
CA ILE A 70 -7.76 -4.41 -6.85
C ILE A 70 -7.95 -3.49 -8.07
N LEU A 71 -7.27 -3.81 -9.17
CA LEU A 71 -7.28 -3.00 -10.38
C LEU A 71 -8.43 -3.36 -11.34
N ASP A 72 -9.21 -4.40 -11.04
CA ASP A 72 -10.21 -5.01 -11.91
C ASP A 72 -9.62 -5.44 -13.28
N LEU A 73 -8.42 -6.02 -13.26
CA LEU A 73 -7.78 -6.54 -14.47
C LEU A 73 -8.39 -7.88 -14.89
N PRO A 74 -8.54 -8.13 -16.20
CA PRO A 74 -9.05 -9.40 -16.71
C PRO A 74 -8.08 -10.57 -16.47
N GLU A 75 -6.80 -10.28 -16.28
CA GLU A 75 -5.72 -11.26 -16.10
C GLU A 75 -4.74 -10.80 -15.03
N GLU A 76 -3.95 -11.76 -14.51
CA GLU A 76 -2.90 -11.47 -13.54
C GLU A 76 -1.79 -10.60 -14.17
N PRO A 77 -1.51 -9.41 -13.61
CA PRO A 77 -0.46 -8.56 -14.13
C PRO A 77 0.92 -9.14 -13.83
N ARG A 78 1.88 -8.81 -14.70
CA ARG A 78 3.27 -9.10 -14.43
C ARG A 78 3.80 -8.20 -13.31
N LEU A 79 4.28 -8.83 -12.23
CA LEU A 79 5.01 -8.17 -11.16
C LEU A 79 6.50 -8.47 -11.28
N ARG A 80 7.35 -7.44 -11.26
CA ARG A 80 8.81 -7.58 -11.29
C ARG A 80 9.33 -7.67 -9.86
N LYS A 81 10.19 -8.63 -9.54
CA LYS A 81 10.84 -8.69 -8.22
C LYS A 81 11.70 -7.45 -8.02
N ALA A 82 11.59 -6.79 -6.87
CA ALA A 82 12.27 -5.53 -6.62
C ALA A 82 12.62 -5.29 -5.15
N GLU A 83 13.44 -4.28 -4.90
CA GLU A 83 13.84 -3.79 -3.58
C GLU A 83 13.78 -2.26 -3.53
N VAL A 84 13.56 -1.71 -2.32
CA VAL A 84 13.69 -0.28 -2.01
C VAL A 84 14.59 -0.10 -0.79
N THR A 85 15.33 1.01 -0.74
CA THR A 85 16.27 1.34 0.35
C THR A 85 15.77 2.51 1.20
N GLY A 86 16.15 2.55 2.48
CA GLY A 86 15.73 3.61 3.42
C GLY A 86 14.38 3.36 4.08
N TYR A 87 13.88 2.12 4.01
CA TYR A 87 12.60 1.72 4.59
C TYR A 87 12.77 0.51 5.51
N ALA A 88 11.82 0.35 6.44
CA ALA A 88 11.73 -0.81 7.31
C ALA A 88 10.29 -1.31 7.40
N ILE A 89 10.12 -2.60 7.68
CA ILE A 89 8.80 -3.18 7.98
C ILE A 89 8.61 -3.17 9.50
N ALA A 90 7.63 -2.40 9.97
CA ALA A 90 7.13 -2.45 11.32
C ALA A 90 5.89 -3.36 11.41
N LYS A 91 5.58 -3.85 12.62
CA LYS A 91 4.35 -4.60 12.88
C LYS A 91 3.26 -3.67 13.41
N TRP A 92 2.16 -3.58 12.69
CA TRP A 92 0.91 -2.98 13.15
C TRP A 92 -0.05 -4.09 13.59
N GLY A 93 0.06 -4.50 14.85
CA GLY A 93 -0.56 -5.75 15.31
C GLY A 93 0.08 -6.95 14.59
N ASP A 94 -0.73 -7.70 13.83
CA ASP A 94 -0.27 -8.82 13.00
C ASP A 94 0.10 -8.41 11.56
N TYR A 95 -0.12 -7.14 11.18
CA TYR A 95 0.07 -6.68 9.81
C TYR A 95 1.42 -5.98 9.62
N PRO A 96 2.15 -6.23 8.52
CA PRO A 96 3.33 -5.46 8.19
C PRO A 96 2.95 -4.07 7.67
N ALA A 97 3.61 -3.03 8.17
CA ALA A 97 3.48 -1.65 7.70
C ALA A 97 4.87 -1.12 7.32
N LEU A 98 4.99 -0.53 6.14
CA LEU A 98 6.24 0.10 5.71
C LEU A 98 6.37 1.47 6.38
N ILE A 99 7.52 1.69 7.04
CA ILE A 99 7.88 2.95 7.66
C ILE A 99 9.23 3.43 7.12
N LYS A 100 9.53 4.71 7.33
CA LYS A 100 10.87 5.24 7.09
C LYS A 100 11.87 4.51 7.99
N GLY A 101 12.90 3.96 7.39
CA GLY A 101 13.99 3.25 8.06
C GLY A 101 15.27 4.07 8.08
N ASN A 102 16.33 3.47 8.61
CA ASN A 102 17.68 4.01 8.55
C ASN A 102 18.23 3.90 7.13
N GLU A 103 19.21 4.77 6.83
CA GLU A 103 19.99 4.68 5.60
C GLU A 103 20.61 3.28 5.45
N GLY A 104 20.36 2.64 4.30
CA GLY A 104 20.84 1.29 4.00
C GLY A 104 19.91 0.14 4.39
N GLN A 105 18.80 0.38 5.10
CA GLN A 105 17.79 -0.67 5.30
C GLN A 105 17.06 -0.96 3.98
N VAL A 106 16.93 -2.24 3.66
CA VAL A 106 16.33 -2.71 2.40
C VAL A 106 15.03 -3.44 2.68
N VAL A 107 14.01 -3.17 1.87
CA VAL A 107 12.76 -3.93 1.85
C VAL A 107 12.59 -4.57 0.49
N SER A 108 12.47 -5.89 0.49
CA SER A 108 12.17 -6.68 -0.71
C SER A 108 10.67 -6.76 -0.96
N GLY A 109 10.30 -6.80 -2.24
CA GLY A 109 8.92 -6.86 -2.68
C GLY A 109 8.82 -7.07 -4.18
N SER A 110 7.79 -6.48 -4.77
CA SER A 110 7.58 -6.51 -6.22
C SER A 110 7.14 -5.14 -6.71
N ALA A 111 7.43 -4.82 -7.96
CA ALA A 111 6.96 -3.59 -8.60
C ALA A 111 6.00 -3.90 -9.75
N TYR A 112 4.96 -3.07 -9.85
CA TYR A 112 4.00 -3.07 -10.93
C TYR A 112 4.09 -1.76 -11.70
N LEU A 113 3.99 -1.82 -13.03
CA LEU A 113 3.96 -0.62 -13.87
C LEU A 113 2.51 -0.15 -14.00
N VAL A 114 2.14 0.83 -13.18
CA VAL A 114 0.81 1.44 -13.17
C VAL A 114 0.64 2.26 -14.44
N LYS A 115 -0.40 1.95 -15.22
CA LYS A 115 -0.57 2.46 -16.59
C LYS A 115 -1.40 3.73 -16.69
N SER A 116 -2.20 4.02 -15.66
CA SER A 116 -3.13 5.15 -15.70
C SER A 116 -3.44 5.71 -14.32
N GLU A 117 -4.06 6.89 -14.30
CA GLU A 117 -4.49 7.53 -13.07
C GLU A 117 -5.58 6.72 -12.36
N GLU A 118 -6.45 6.06 -13.12
CA GLU A 118 -7.53 5.23 -12.57
C GLU A 118 -6.95 4.03 -11.81
N GLU A 119 -5.90 3.38 -12.33
CA GLU A 119 -5.20 2.31 -11.61
C GLU A 119 -4.56 2.84 -10.31
N ALA A 120 -3.89 3.99 -10.37
CA ALA A 120 -3.31 4.62 -9.18
C ALA A 120 -4.38 4.97 -8.13
N GLN A 121 -5.52 5.49 -8.55
CA GLN A 121 -6.64 5.80 -7.65
C GLN A 121 -7.24 4.55 -7.01
N LYS A 122 -7.38 3.44 -7.76
CA LYS A 122 -7.84 2.16 -7.20
C LYS A 122 -6.88 1.63 -6.13
N LEU A 123 -5.57 1.69 -6.39
CA LEU A 123 -4.55 1.31 -5.39
C LEU A 123 -4.63 2.19 -4.15
N ALA A 124 -4.74 3.52 -4.32
CA ALA A 124 -4.87 4.44 -3.20
C ALA A 124 -6.15 4.21 -2.37
N ARG A 125 -7.27 3.89 -3.03
CA ARG A 125 -8.53 3.53 -2.34
C ARG A 125 -8.39 2.23 -1.54
N TYR A 126 -7.65 1.25 -2.07
CA TYR A 126 -7.40 -0.01 -1.36
C TYR A 126 -6.55 0.19 -0.11
N GLU A 127 -5.50 1.01 -0.21
CA GLU A 127 -4.60 1.30 0.91
C GLU A 127 -5.26 2.19 1.98
N THR A 128 -6.31 2.95 1.63
CA THR A 128 -7.02 3.89 2.52
C THR A 128 -6.17 5.09 2.96
N ASN A 129 -6.73 5.98 3.81
CA ASN A 129 -6.00 7.11 4.40
C ASN A 129 -4.92 6.69 5.43
N ALA A 130 -4.70 5.38 5.61
CA ALA A 130 -3.65 4.86 6.48
C ALA A 130 -2.25 5.00 5.87
N TYR A 131 -2.13 5.24 4.56
CA TYR A 131 -0.85 5.33 3.87
C TYR A 131 -0.73 6.58 3.00
N GLU A 132 0.49 7.11 2.92
CA GLU A 132 0.89 8.16 2.00
C GLU A 132 1.67 7.56 0.81
N VAL A 133 1.50 8.15 -0.37
CA VAL A 133 2.27 7.78 -1.56
C VAL A 133 3.53 8.63 -1.61
N VAL A 134 4.68 7.99 -1.55
CA VAL A 134 6.00 8.65 -1.50
C VAL A 134 6.82 8.24 -2.72
N ASP A 135 7.60 9.16 -3.28
CA ASP A 135 8.56 8.85 -4.34
C ASP A 135 9.73 8.01 -3.78
N CYS A 136 10.16 7.01 -4.55
CA CYS A 136 11.25 6.12 -4.16
C CYS A 136 12.07 5.67 -5.38
N LEU A 137 13.26 5.11 -5.12
CA LEU A 137 14.05 4.41 -6.12
C LEU A 137 13.85 2.90 -5.94
N ILE A 138 13.47 2.24 -7.02
CA ILE A 138 13.15 0.82 -7.07
C ILE A 138 14.28 0.09 -7.79
N PHE A 139 14.85 -0.94 -7.17
CA PHE A 139 15.90 -1.78 -7.73
C PHE A 139 15.33 -3.14 -8.11
N PHE A 140 15.31 -3.47 -9.40
CA PHE A 140 14.78 -4.73 -9.91
C PHE A 140 15.78 -5.88 -9.72
N LYS A 141 15.25 -7.06 -9.38
CA LYS A 141 16.02 -8.29 -9.09
C LYS A 141 15.67 -9.45 -10.01
N ASP A 142 14.99 -9.18 -11.10
CA ASP A 142 14.59 -10.18 -12.10
C ASP A 142 15.60 -10.34 -13.24
N GLY A 143 16.66 -9.53 -13.26
CA GLY A 143 17.69 -9.58 -14.30
C GLY A 143 17.27 -8.93 -15.62
N GLU A 144 16.12 -8.27 -15.66
CA GLU A 144 15.63 -7.54 -16.83
C GLU A 144 15.93 -6.04 -16.75
N GLN A 145 15.95 -5.38 -17.91
CA GLN A 145 16.15 -3.94 -18.01
C GLN A 145 14.81 -3.18 -17.98
N PRO A 146 14.74 -1.98 -17.37
CA PRO A 146 15.81 -1.39 -16.56
C PRO A 146 15.98 -2.15 -15.23
N ASP A 147 17.19 -2.13 -14.69
CA ASP A 147 17.54 -2.72 -13.39
C ASP A 147 17.25 -1.77 -12.21
N GLU A 148 16.99 -0.50 -12.48
CA GLU A 148 16.42 0.46 -11.52
C GLU A 148 15.40 1.42 -12.17
N ALA A 149 14.48 1.97 -11.38
CA ALA A 149 13.57 3.02 -11.82
C ALA A 149 13.08 3.90 -10.67
N SER A 150 12.87 5.19 -10.95
CA SER A 150 12.06 6.03 -10.07
C SER A 150 10.61 5.54 -10.06
N GLY A 151 10.02 5.51 -8.88
CA GLY A 151 8.66 5.02 -8.69
C GLY A 151 8.04 5.54 -7.41
N LYS A 152 6.96 4.89 -6.99
CA LYS A 152 6.14 5.27 -5.85
C LYS A 152 5.97 4.10 -4.88
N VAL A 153 5.82 4.40 -3.60
CA VAL A 153 5.59 3.39 -2.56
C VAL A 153 4.58 3.90 -1.54
N PHE A 154 3.77 3.00 -0.99
CA PHE A 154 2.83 3.30 0.10
C PHE A 154 3.53 3.18 1.45
N VAL A 155 3.68 4.30 2.15
CA VAL A 155 4.30 4.39 3.49
C VAL A 155 3.21 4.66 4.51
N TYR A 156 3.28 4.04 5.68
CA TYR A 156 2.31 4.28 6.74
C TYR A 156 2.30 5.75 7.16
N ALA A 157 1.13 6.39 7.09
CA ALA A 157 0.95 7.82 7.36
C ALA A 157 0.65 8.14 8.83
N GLY A 158 0.52 7.11 9.69
CA GLY A 158 0.28 7.27 11.12
C GLY A 158 1.57 7.41 11.94
N ASP A 159 1.45 7.24 13.26
CA ASP A 159 2.59 7.31 14.17
C ASP A 159 3.47 6.05 14.06
N ALA A 160 4.50 6.13 13.22
CA ALA A 160 5.48 5.06 13.03
C ALA A 160 6.22 4.70 14.34
N GLN A 161 6.44 5.67 15.23
CA GLN A 161 7.12 5.42 16.51
C GLN A 161 6.24 4.55 17.42
N ALA A 162 4.93 4.78 17.44
CA ALA A 162 3.99 3.92 18.16
C ALA A 162 3.99 2.47 17.65
N LEU A 163 4.17 2.25 16.34
CA LEU A 163 4.32 0.91 15.76
C LEU A 163 5.62 0.23 16.20
N VAL A 164 6.73 0.97 16.17
CA VAL A 164 8.05 0.47 16.61
C VAL A 164 8.03 0.11 18.10
N GLU A 165 7.37 0.93 18.92
CA GLU A 165 7.21 0.70 20.37
C GLU A 165 6.15 -0.37 20.71
N ARG A 166 5.51 -0.99 19.72
CA ARG A 166 4.41 -1.96 19.86
C ARG A 166 3.24 -1.46 20.70
N ARG A 167 3.01 -0.14 20.73
CA ARG A 167 1.87 0.47 21.42
C ARG A 167 0.67 0.44 20.47
N PHE A 168 0.06 -0.72 20.33
CA PHE A 168 -1.14 -0.87 19.51
C PHE A 168 -2.31 -0.09 20.12
N ASP A 169 -2.68 1.03 19.52
CA ASP A 169 -3.87 1.80 19.87
C ASP A 169 -5.03 1.42 18.94
N ARG A 170 -5.95 0.61 19.48
CA ARG A 170 -7.14 0.12 18.76
C ARG A 170 -8.12 1.24 18.39
N VAL A 171 -8.16 2.33 19.15
CA VAL A 171 -9.07 3.46 18.91
C VAL A 171 -8.53 4.30 17.75
N LEU A 172 -7.21 4.52 17.71
CA LEU A 172 -6.56 5.16 16.58
C LEU A 172 -6.70 4.32 15.30
N TRP A 173 -6.52 3.00 15.41
CA TRP A 173 -6.74 2.06 14.31
C TRP A 173 -8.16 2.18 13.73
N GLY A 174 -9.18 2.17 14.59
CA GLY A 174 -10.56 2.31 14.15
C GLY A 174 -10.81 3.63 13.42
N ARG A 175 -10.29 4.74 13.95
CA ARG A 175 -10.41 6.06 13.29
C ARG A 175 -9.73 6.10 11.91
N GLN A 176 -8.54 5.51 11.77
CA GLN A 176 -7.79 5.50 10.51
C GLN A 176 -8.47 4.63 9.44
N MET A 177 -9.08 3.52 9.85
CA MET A 177 -9.76 2.55 8.97
C MET A 177 -11.25 2.88 8.74
N GLY A 178 -11.75 4.00 9.29
CA GLY A 178 -13.14 4.42 9.13
C GLY A 178 -14.15 3.68 10.04
N GLU A 179 -13.69 2.95 11.06
CA GLU A 179 -14.56 2.45 12.12
C GLU A 179 -14.99 3.60 13.04
N GLY A 180 -16.11 4.24 12.69
CA GLY A 180 -16.84 5.07 13.63
C GLY A 180 -17.33 4.22 14.80
N LEU A 181 -16.92 4.57 16.02
CA LEU A 181 -17.53 4.07 17.26
C LEU A 181 -19.06 4.19 17.13
N ARG A 182 -19.76 3.07 17.20
CA ARG A 182 -21.21 3.04 17.44
C ARG A 182 -21.52 3.50 18.86
#